data_AF-A0A6C1QXW8-F1
#
_entry.id   AF-A0A6C1QXW8-F1
#
_cell.length_a   1.000
_cell.length_b   1.000
_cell.length_c   1.000
_cell.angle_alpha   90.00
_cell.angle_beta   90.00
_cell.angle_gamma   90.00
#
_symmetry.space_group_name_H-M   'P 1'
#
loop_
_entity.id
_entity.type
_entity.pdbx_description
1 polymer ?
#
loop_
_entity_poly.entity_id
_entity_poly.type
_entity_poly.pdbx_seq_one_letter_code
_entity_poly.pdbx_strand_id
1 'polypeptide(L)'
;MNHATFPFSAVVGQHAMKSALLAASVDPSIGGVLIRGEKGTAKSTIVRAFRELLPSLTVVRGCPYHCPPAAPVGLCPECTGGAQPTATDIPVPLVELPLGATEDRLVGTLDVEAALSSGVRKFDAGLLAAANRGILYVDEVNLLED
;
A
#
# COMPACT_ATOMS: atom_id res chain seq x y z
N MET A 1 -11.30 -18.33 -6.18
CA MET A 1 -10.32 -19.35 -5.77
C MET A 1 -9.43 -18.71 -4.71
N ASN A 2 -9.51 -19.15 -3.46
CA ASN A 2 -8.63 -18.71 -2.38
C ASN A 2 -7.22 -19.19 -2.74
N HIS A 3 -6.36 -18.33 -3.28
CA HIS A 3 -4.93 -18.63 -3.33
C HIS A 3 -4.47 -18.69 -1.89
N ALA A 4 -4.24 -19.89 -1.36
CA ALA A 4 -3.68 -20.06 -0.03
C ALA A 4 -2.31 -19.35 0.00
N THR A 5 -2.25 -18.19 0.67
CA THR A 5 -1.00 -17.47 0.88
C THR A 5 -0.06 -18.37 1.67
N PHE A 6 1.18 -18.49 1.21
CA PHE A 6 2.17 -19.34 1.88
C PHE A 6 2.50 -18.76 3.27
N PRO A 7 2.54 -19.55 4.36
CA PRO A 7 2.74 -19.01 5.70
C PRO A 7 4.12 -18.36 5.90
N PHE A 8 4.17 -17.20 6.56
CA PHE A 8 5.42 -16.45 6.79
C PHE A 8 6.47 -17.25 7.58
N SER A 9 6.00 -18.01 8.58
CA SER A 9 6.85 -18.89 9.38
C SER A 9 7.43 -20.05 8.56
N ALA A 10 6.70 -20.54 7.55
CA ALA A 10 7.09 -21.68 6.72
C ALA A 10 8.12 -21.33 5.64
N VAL A 11 8.38 -20.04 5.37
CA VAL A 11 9.44 -19.64 4.42
C VAL A 11 10.78 -20.02 5.02
N VAL A 12 11.52 -20.94 4.39
CA VAL A 12 12.79 -21.43 4.93
C VAL A 12 13.87 -20.35 4.80
N GLY A 13 14.66 -20.16 5.87
CA GLY A 13 15.73 -19.16 5.91
C GLY A 13 15.22 -17.73 5.93
N GLN A 14 15.90 -16.84 5.19
CA GLN A 14 15.58 -15.41 5.06
C GLN A 14 15.47 -14.66 6.40
N HIS A 15 16.24 -15.07 7.43
CA HIS A 15 16.12 -14.54 8.80
C HIS A 15 16.31 -13.02 8.87
N ALA A 16 17.27 -12.47 8.12
CA ALA A 16 17.51 -11.02 8.07
C ALA A 16 16.31 -10.28 7.47
N MET A 17 15.76 -10.77 6.36
CA MET A 17 14.58 -10.20 5.71
C MET A 17 13.35 -10.27 6.61
N LYS A 18 13.10 -11.41 7.27
CA LYS A 18 12.00 -11.56 8.23
C LYS A 18 12.12 -10.55 9.37
N SER A 19 13.31 -10.41 9.94
CA SER A 19 13.57 -9.50 11.06
C SER A 19 13.40 -8.05 10.64
N ALA A 20 13.87 -7.68 9.44
CA ALA A 20 13.73 -6.32 8.92
C ALA A 20 12.25 -5.94 8.68
N LEU A 21 11.46 -6.85 8.08
CA LEU A 21 10.02 -6.62 7.87
C LEU A 21 9.27 -6.46 9.21
N LEU A 22 9.54 -7.33 10.18
CA LEU A 22 8.94 -7.25 11.51
C LEU A 22 9.32 -5.94 12.21
N ALA A 23 10.60 -5.58 12.20
CA ALA A 23 11.07 -4.33 12.81
C ALA A 23 10.41 -3.10 12.17
N ALA A 24 10.37 -3.02 10.83
CA ALA A 24 9.77 -1.91 10.10
C ALA A 24 8.25 -1.79 10.34
N SER A 25 7.55 -2.88 10.67
CA SER A 25 6.12 -2.80 11.04
C SER A 25 5.86 -2.28 12.45
N VAL A 26 6.86 -2.37 13.34
CA VAL A 26 6.75 -1.85 14.71
C VAL A 26 7.15 -0.38 14.74
N ASP A 27 8.24 -0.02 14.05
CA ASP A 27 8.77 1.34 14.02
C ASP A 27 8.95 1.83 12.56
N PRO A 28 7.99 2.61 12.03
CA PRO A 28 8.08 3.18 10.69
C PRO A 28 9.26 4.15 10.50
N SER A 29 9.88 4.65 11.58
CA SER A 29 11.04 5.56 11.47
C SER A 29 12.31 4.85 10.96
N ILE A 30 12.34 3.52 11.01
CA ILE A 30 13.38 2.69 10.37
C ILE A 30 13.41 2.93 8.85
N GLY A 31 12.29 3.35 8.26
CA GLY A 31 12.17 3.64 6.83
C GLY A 31 11.98 2.38 6.00
N GLY A 32 12.42 2.44 4.73
CA GLY A 32 12.22 1.37 3.76
C GLY A 32 13.14 0.16 3.98
N VAL A 33 12.63 -1.03 3.68
CA VAL A 33 13.42 -2.27 3.73
C VAL A 33 13.91 -2.62 2.33
N LEU A 34 15.21 -2.47 2.07
CA LEU A 34 15.83 -2.90 0.82
C LEU A 34 16.18 -4.39 0.87
N ILE A 35 15.59 -5.18 -0.03
CA ILE A 35 15.79 -6.63 -0.09
C ILE A 35 16.66 -6.97 -1.30
N ARG A 36 17.87 -7.45 -1.06
CA ARG A 36 18.78 -7.95 -2.11
C ARG A 36 18.72 -9.47 -2.21
N GLY A 37 18.75 -9.99 -3.43
CA GLY A 37 18.86 -11.42 -3.70
C GLY A 37 18.58 -11.74 -5.15
N GLU A 38 18.88 -12.96 -5.58
CA GLU A 38 18.64 -13.43 -6.94
C GLU A 38 17.15 -13.69 -7.21
N LYS A 39 16.77 -13.80 -8.49
CA LYS A 39 15.43 -14.24 -8.88
C LYS A 39 15.19 -15.66 -8.33
N GLY A 40 13.97 -15.92 -7.84
CA GLY A 40 13.63 -17.23 -7.26
C GLY A 40 13.97 -17.41 -5.77
N THR A 41 14.48 -16.38 -5.09
CA THR A 41 14.77 -16.42 -3.64
C THR A 41 13.55 -16.18 -2.73
N ALA A 42 12.33 -16.33 -3.26
CA ALA A 42 11.06 -16.18 -2.55
C ALA A 42 10.78 -14.78 -1.93
N LYS A 43 11.40 -13.72 -2.44
CA LYS A 43 11.22 -12.32 -1.96
C LYS A 43 9.76 -11.84 -1.99
N SER A 44 9.07 -12.01 -3.10
CA SER A 44 7.65 -11.63 -3.21
C SER A 44 6.76 -12.54 -2.35
N THR A 45 7.10 -13.83 -2.26
CA THR A 45 6.37 -14.81 -1.42
C THR A 45 6.37 -14.40 0.04
N ILE A 46 7.53 -14.07 0.61
CA ILE A 46 7.64 -13.68 2.02
C ILE A 46 6.96 -12.33 2.30
N VAL A 47 6.96 -11.37 1.37
CA VAL A 47 6.23 -10.10 1.53
C VAL A 47 4.71 -10.35 1.55
N ARG A 48 4.21 -11.17 0.63
CA ARG A 48 2.79 -11.59 0.62
C ARG A 48 2.42 -12.36 1.89
N ALA A 49 3.29 -13.24 2.35
CA ALA A 49 3.12 -13.97 3.60
C ALA A 49 3.13 -13.06 4.83
N PHE A 50 4.00 -12.05 4.84
CA PHE A 50 4.12 -11.08 5.91
C PHE A 50 2.86 -10.24 6.07
N ARG A 51 2.23 -9.84 4.95
CA ARG A 51 0.96 -9.11 4.93
C ARG A 51 -0.16 -9.84 5.69
N GLU A 52 -0.17 -11.17 5.68
CA GLU A 52 -1.15 -11.99 6.43
C GLU A 52 -0.94 -11.98 7.94
N LEU A 53 0.24 -11.56 8.42
CA LEU A 53 0.49 -11.40 9.86
C LEU A 53 -0.03 -10.07 10.41
N LEU A 54 -0.24 -9.10 9.54
CA LEU A 54 -0.63 -7.76 9.96
C LEU A 54 -2.13 -7.71 10.31
N PRO A 55 -2.51 -6.95 11.35
CA PRO A 55 -3.91 -6.79 11.70
C PRO A 55 -4.68 -6.11 10.56
N SER A 56 -5.95 -6.51 10.38
CA SER A 56 -6.84 -5.83 9.45
C SER A 56 -6.99 -4.34 9.78
N LEU A 57 -7.14 -3.54 8.74
CA LEU A 57 -7.38 -2.11 8.86
C LEU A 57 -8.88 -1.83 8.85
N THR A 58 -9.34 -1.08 9.84
CA THR A 58 -10.65 -0.42 9.76
C THR A 58 -10.50 0.87 8.97
N VAL A 59 -11.31 1.02 7.91
CA VAL A 59 -11.24 2.11 6.94
C VAL A 59 -12.62 2.67 6.62
N VAL A 60 -12.67 3.91 6.15
CA VAL A 60 -13.88 4.47 5.51
C VAL A 60 -14.17 3.71 4.22
N ARG A 61 -15.38 3.16 4.09
CA ARG A 61 -15.82 2.42 2.91
C ARG A 61 -15.70 3.28 1.65
N GLY A 62 -14.98 2.76 0.65
CA GLY A 62 -14.81 3.43 -0.65
C GLY A 62 -13.74 4.52 -0.69
N CYS A 63 -13.09 4.83 0.44
CA CYS A 63 -12.00 5.81 0.46
C CYS A 63 -10.73 5.22 -0.17
N PRO A 64 -10.18 5.82 -1.24
CA PRO A 64 -8.97 5.31 -1.90
C PRO A 64 -7.70 5.43 -1.02
N TYR A 65 -7.74 6.28 0.01
CA TYR A 65 -6.65 6.49 0.95
C TYR A 65 -6.76 5.65 2.23
N HIS A 66 -7.76 4.76 2.34
CA HIS A 66 -7.94 3.92 3.53
C HIS A 66 -8.00 4.70 4.85
N CYS A 67 -8.63 5.89 4.82
CA CYS A 67 -8.72 6.78 5.98
C CYS A 67 -9.34 6.07 7.20
N PRO A 68 -8.79 6.24 8.42
CA PRO A 68 -9.33 5.64 9.62
C PRO A 68 -10.64 6.35 10.04
N PRO A 69 -11.75 5.62 10.25
CA PRO A 69 -13.01 6.25 10.65
C PRO A 69 -12.99 6.77 12.10
N ALA A 70 -12.14 6.20 12.96
CA ALA A 70 -12.06 6.52 14.39
C ALA A 70 -11.01 7.60 14.74
N ALA A 71 -10.13 7.99 13.80
CA ALA A 71 -9.06 8.96 14.02
C ALA A 71 -9.17 10.09 12.99
N PRO A 72 -9.92 11.17 13.27
CA PRO A 72 -10.28 12.17 12.27
C PRO A 72 -9.15 13.15 11.90
N VAL A 73 -7.90 12.85 12.24
CA VAL A 73 -6.74 13.70 11.96
C VAL A 73 -6.05 13.21 10.69
N GLY A 74 -5.77 14.12 9.75
CA GLY A 74 -5.10 13.79 8.49
C GLY A 74 -5.98 13.02 7.49
N LEU A 75 -7.31 13.19 7.57
CA LEU A 75 -8.25 12.60 6.61
C LEU A 75 -8.12 13.25 5.23
N CYS A 76 -8.45 12.48 4.19
CA CYS A 76 -8.57 13.02 2.83
C CYS A 76 -9.75 14.02 2.75
N PRO A 77 -9.78 14.91 1.74
CA PRO A 77 -10.82 15.94 1.61
C PRO A 77 -12.25 15.40 1.65
N GLU A 78 -12.48 14.21 1.11
CA GLU A 78 -13.79 13.54 1.08
C GLU A 78 -14.21 13.02 2.46
N CYS A 79 -13.25 12.58 3.28
CA CYS A 79 -13.53 12.02 4.61
C CYS A 79 -13.62 13.10 5.71
N THR A 80 -13.00 14.26 5.52
CA THR A 80 -13.01 15.35 6.52
C THR A 80 -14.39 15.97 6.74
N GLY A 81 -15.25 15.98 5.72
CA GLY A 81 -16.58 16.63 5.75
C GLY A 81 -17.78 15.69 5.79
N GLY A 82 -17.56 14.37 5.84
CA GLY A 82 -18.63 13.37 5.75
C GLY A 82 -19.42 13.19 7.06
N ALA A 83 -20.75 13.10 6.97
CA ALA A 83 -21.59 12.62 8.07
C ALA A 83 -21.27 11.14 8.33
N GLN A 84 -20.85 10.81 9.56
CA GLN A 84 -20.51 9.46 10.07
C GLN A 84 -20.06 8.45 8.99
N PRO A 85 -18.77 8.40 8.64
CA PRO A 85 -18.28 7.50 7.60
C PRO A 85 -18.57 6.04 7.95
N THR A 86 -19.10 5.28 6.99
CA THR A 86 -19.32 3.84 7.17
C THR A 86 -17.99 3.11 7.24
N ALA A 87 -17.71 2.48 8.39
CA ALA A 87 -16.51 1.68 8.58
C ALA A 87 -16.62 0.32 7.88
N THR A 88 -15.49 -0.18 7.37
CA THR A 88 -15.33 -1.56 6.92
C THR A 88 -13.93 -2.03 7.27
N ASP A 89 -13.78 -3.32 7.52
CA ASP A 89 -12.45 -3.92 7.70
C ASP A 89 -11.94 -4.46 6.37
N ILE A 90 -10.68 -4.16 6.09
CA ILE A 90 -9.93 -4.69 4.96
C ILE A 90 -8.62 -5.29 5.46
N PRO A 91 -8.11 -6.34 4.82
CA PRO A 91 -6.74 -6.76 5.08
C PRO A 91 -5.75 -5.69 4.62
N VAL A 92 -4.53 -5.68 5.17
CA VAL A 92 -3.53 -4.65 4.84
C VAL A 92 -3.28 -4.61 3.33
N PRO A 93 -3.36 -3.43 2.68
CA PRO A 93 -3.06 -3.28 1.27
C PRO A 93 -1.62 -3.70 0.96
N LEU A 94 -1.44 -4.50 -0.08
CA LEU A 94 -0.14 -4.80 -0.66
C LEU A 94 -0.19 -4.39 -2.13
N VAL A 95 0.46 -3.27 -2.43
CA VAL A 95 0.49 -2.68 -3.77
C VAL A 95 1.86 -2.95 -4.37
N GLU A 96 1.89 -3.56 -5.54
CA GLU A 96 3.12 -3.77 -6.30
C GLU A 96 3.31 -2.62 -7.29
N LEU A 97 4.48 -1.99 -7.26
CA LEU A 97 4.87 -0.97 -8.22
C LEU A 97 5.39 -1.67 -9.49
N PRO A 98 4.69 -1.55 -10.64
CA PRO A 98 5.19 -2.12 -11.88
C PRO A 98 6.41 -1.35 -12.38
N LEU A 99 7.32 -2.06 -13.04
CA LEU A 99 8.41 -1.46 -13.79
C LEU A 99 7.85 -0.52 -14.86
N GLY A 100 8.34 0.72 -14.91
CA GLY A 100 7.83 1.75 -15.82
C GLY A 100 6.48 2.36 -15.41
N ALA A 101 6.10 2.30 -14.13
CA ALA A 101 5.01 3.13 -13.61
C ALA A 101 5.35 4.61 -13.83
N THR A 102 4.49 5.34 -14.53
CA THR A 102 4.63 6.80 -14.67
C THR A 102 4.41 7.48 -13.32
N GLU A 103 5.01 8.65 -13.13
CA GLU A 103 4.80 9.48 -11.94
C GLU A 103 3.30 9.71 -11.69
N ASP A 104 2.55 10.06 -12.74
CA ASP A 104 1.09 10.19 -12.76
C ASP A 104 0.35 8.97 -12.19
N ARG A 105 0.80 7.74 -12.49
CA ARG A 105 0.19 6.53 -11.93
C ARG A 105 0.58 6.32 -10.46
N LEU A 106 1.77 6.76 -10.07
CA LEU A 106 2.29 6.66 -8.70
C LEU A 106 1.59 7.65 -7.76
N VAL A 107 1.61 8.94 -8.11
CA VAL A 107 1.08 10.03 -7.28
C VAL A 107 -0.43 10.26 -7.51
N GLY A 108 -0.93 9.93 -8.70
CA GLY A 108 -2.30 10.20 -9.14
C GLY A 108 -2.35 11.33 -10.16
N THR A 109 -3.49 11.46 -10.84
CA THR A 109 -3.69 12.47 -11.88
C THR A 109 -4.85 13.39 -11.55
N LEU A 110 -4.81 14.60 -12.11
CA LEU A 110 -5.94 15.52 -12.10
C LEU A 110 -6.68 15.41 -13.44
N ASP A 111 -7.99 15.16 -13.39
CA ASP A 111 -8.83 15.19 -14.59
C ASP A 111 -9.09 16.64 -15.01
N VAL A 112 -8.24 17.13 -15.92
CA VAL A 112 -8.29 18.51 -16.44
C VAL A 112 -9.55 18.72 -17.30
N GLU A 113 -10.00 17.69 -18.01
CA GLU A 113 -11.18 17.79 -18.87
C GLU A 113 -12.45 17.96 -18.04
N ALA A 114 -12.61 17.18 -16.96
CA ALA A 114 -13.68 17.37 -16.00
C ALA A 114 -13.60 18.74 -15.31
N ALA A 115 -12.39 19.20 -14.96
CA ALA A 115 -12.19 20.50 -14.32
C ALA A 115 -12.57 21.68 -15.23
N LEU A 116 -12.31 21.57 -16.54
CA LEU A 116 -12.64 22.63 -17.51
C LEU A 116 -14.11 22.61 -17.95
N SER A 117 -14.69 21.42 -18.13
CA SER A 117 -16.06 21.27 -18.65
C SER A 117 -17.15 21.41 -17.57
N SER A 118 -16.92 20.83 -16.39
CA SER A 118 -17.90 20.77 -15.30
C SER A 118 -17.55 21.67 -14.10
N GLY A 119 -16.35 22.27 -14.10
CA GLY A 119 -15.83 23.02 -12.95
C GLY A 119 -15.44 22.13 -11.76
N VAL A 120 -15.62 20.81 -11.86
CA VAL A 120 -15.35 19.84 -10.79
C VAL A 120 -13.91 19.36 -10.91
N ARG A 121 -13.10 19.64 -9.89
CA ARG A 121 -11.72 19.09 -9.78
C ARG A 121 -11.80 17.65 -9.29
N LYS A 122 -11.71 16.71 -10.21
CA LYS A 122 -11.65 15.28 -9.89
C LYS A 122 -10.19 14.82 -9.90
N PHE A 123 -9.74 14.28 -8.78
CA PHE A 123 -8.40 13.69 -8.66
C PHE A 123 -8.52 12.17 -8.65
N ASP A 124 -7.84 11.51 -9.57
CA ASP A 124 -7.77 10.06 -9.61
C ASP A 124 -6.55 9.59 -8.80
N ALA A 125 -6.83 8.85 -7.73
CA ALA A 125 -5.83 8.44 -6.76
C ALA A 125 -4.81 7.43 -7.35
N GLY A 126 -3.52 7.68 -7.14
CA GLY A 126 -2.43 6.82 -7.61
C GLY A 126 -2.14 5.61 -6.72
N LEU A 127 -1.07 4.88 -7.06
CA LEU A 127 -0.62 3.69 -6.32
C LEU A 127 -0.23 4.01 -4.86
N LEU A 128 0.30 5.21 -4.58
CA LEU A 128 0.63 5.62 -3.21
C LEU A 128 -0.62 5.75 -2.33
N ALA A 129 -1.72 6.24 -2.89
CA ALA A 129 -2.99 6.31 -2.17
C ALA A 129 -3.49 4.90 -1.81
N ALA A 130 -3.47 3.99 -2.79
CA ALA A 130 -3.84 2.59 -2.58
C ALA A 130 -2.90 1.86 -1.60
N ALA A 131 -1.63 2.26 -1.52
CA ALA A 131 -0.66 1.70 -0.58
C ALA A 131 -0.76 2.30 0.83
N ASN A 132 -1.58 3.35 1.03
CA ASN A 132 -1.63 4.05 2.31
C ASN A 132 -2.02 3.11 3.45
N ARG A 133 -1.31 3.22 4.58
CA ARG A 133 -1.39 2.34 5.75
C ARG A 133 -1.11 0.86 5.43
N GLY A 134 -0.50 0.58 4.28
CA GLY A 134 -0.17 -0.76 3.82
C GLY A 134 1.30 -0.89 3.41
N ILE A 135 1.54 -1.75 2.43
CA ILE A 135 2.87 -2.10 1.93
C ILE A 135 2.95 -1.72 0.45
N LEU A 136 3.94 -0.91 0.09
CA LEU A 136 4.36 -0.71 -1.29
C LEU A 136 5.57 -1.61 -1.58
N TYR A 137 5.38 -2.61 -2.44
CA TYR A 137 6.43 -3.50 -2.89
C TYR A 137 6.95 -3.04 -4.25
N VAL A 138 8.26 -2.87 -4.36
CA VAL A 138 8.95 -2.52 -5.59
C VAL A 138 9.83 -3.70 -5.99
N ASP A 139 9.52 -4.35 -7.10
CA ASP A 139 10.42 -5.35 -7.67
C ASP A 139 11.49 -4.68 -8.54
N GLU A 140 12.70 -5.24 -8.54
CA GLU A 140 13.79 -4.75 -9.40
C GLU A 140 14.02 -3.23 -9.28
N VAL A 141 14.10 -2.71 -8.05
CA VAL A 141 14.29 -1.29 -7.72
C VAL A 141 15.44 -0.62 -8.49
N ASN A 142 16.43 -1.39 -8.91
CA ASN A 142 17.56 -0.95 -9.72
C ASN A 142 17.20 -0.57 -11.17
N LEU A 143 15.96 -0.77 -11.59
CA LEU A 143 15.43 -0.41 -12.91
C LEU A 143 14.45 0.77 -12.83
N LEU A 144 14.24 1.36 -11.64
CA LEU A 144 13.49 2.60 -11.52
C LEU A 144 14.32 3.76 -12.07
N GLU A 145 13.61 4.75 -12.62
CA GLU A 145 14.18 6.03 -13.04
C GLU A 145 14.63 6.80 -11.79
N ASP A 146 15.76 7.53 -11.89
CA ASP A 146 16.36 8.33 -10.80
C ASP A 146 15.52 9.55 -10.41
#